data_AF-G1BGJ8-F1
#
_entry.id   AF-G1BGJ8-F1
#
_cell.length_a   1.000
_cell.length_b   1.000
_cell.length_c   1.000
_cell.angle_alpha   90.00
_cell.angle_beta   90.00
_cell.angle_gamma   90.00
#
_symmetry.space_group_name_H-M   'P 1'
#
loop_
_entity.id
_entity.type
_entity.pdbx_description
1 polymer ?
#
loop_
_entity_poly.entity_id
_entity_poly.type
_entity_poly.pdbx_seq_one_letter_code
_entity_poly.pdbx_strand_id
1 'polypeptide(L)'
;ALRKGCCGIRKLESLGTMLAPRTAWITGLRRAKSNNRGEMQRIEADDAGRAKINALIDWSWNDVWHYIQQNDVPYNPLHDQFMPSIGCAPCTRAIGVGEDFRACRWCTEEIAAKVS
;
A
#
# COMPACT_ATOMS: atom_id res chain seq x y z
N ALA A 1 5.37 -3.30 -18.18
CA ALA A 1 6.77 -3.72 -17.92
C ALA A 1 7.58 -2.64 -17.18
N LEU A 2 7.57 -1.38 -17.66
CA LEU A 2 8.38 -0.28 -17.12
C LEU A 2 8.17 0.01 -15.62
N ARG A 3 6.93 0.02 -15.13
CA ARG A 3 6.64 0.23 -13.70
C ARG A 3 7.28 -0.83 -12.80
N LYS A 4 7.20 -2.10 -13.19
CA LYS A 4 7.76 -3.22 -12.41
C LYS A 4 9.29 -3.06 -12.29
N GLY A 5 9.98 -2.71 -13.39
CA GLY A 5 11.42 -2.41 -13.36
C GLY A 5 11.76 -1.20 -12.48
N CYS A 6 11.04 -0.09 -12.64
CA CYS A 6 11.22 1.11 -11.79
C CYS A 6 11.00 0.80 -10.29
N CYS A 7 9.95 0.04 -9.95
CA CYS A 7 9.71 -0.39 -8.57
C CYS A 7 10.77 -1.37 -8.06
N GLY A 8 11.29 -2.24 -8.93
CA GLY A 8 12.41 -3.14 -8.61
C GLY A 8 13.59 -2.34 -8.07
N ILE A 9 14.09 -1.41 -8.88
CA ILE A 9 15.26 -0.59 -8.56
C ILE A 9 14.98 0.37 -7.40
N ARG A 10 13.88 1.15 -7.46
CA ARG A 10 13.65 2.25 -6.51
C ARG A 10 12.98 1.86 -5.20
N LYS A 11 12.48 0.61 -5.08
CA LYS A 11 11.78 0.16 -3.88
C LYS A 11 12.27 -1.18 -3.39
N LEU A 12 12.23 -2.20 -4.26
CA LEU A 12 12.43 -3.58 -3.81
C LEU A 12 13.90 -3.86 -3.50
N GLU A 13 14.83 -3.41 -4.34
CA GLU A 13 16.27 -3.60 -4.11
C GLU A 13 16.72 -2.90 -2.81
N SER A 14 16.40 -1.61 -2.66
CA SER A 14 16.76 -0.87 -1.44
C SER A 14 16.11 -1.45 -0.18
N LEU A 15 14.85 -1.88 -0.28
CA LEU A 15 14.18 -2.59 0.82
C LEU A 15 14.89 -3.90 1.15
N GLY A 16 15.30 -4.67 0.14
CA GLY A 16 16.04 -5.92 0.31
C GLY A 16 17.37 -5.72 1.03
N THR A 17 18.17 -4.75 0.60
CA THR A 17 19.43 -4.38 1.27
C THR A 17 19.19 -3.96 2.72
N MET A 18 18.16 -3.14 2.96
CA MET A 18 17.80 -2.74 4.31
C MET A 18 17.35 -3.94 5.13
N LEU A 19 16.53 -4.86 4.61
CA LEU A 19 16.01 -6.00 5.37
C LEU A 19 17.03 -7.12 5.60
N ALA A 20 18.14 -7.17 4.86
CA ALA A 20 19.10 -8.27 4.89
C ALA A 20 19.57 -8.71 6.29
N PRO A 21 19.96 -7.81 7.23
CA PRO A 21 20.39 -8.23 8.56
C PRO A 21 19.24 -8.33 9.59
N ARG A 22 17.98 -8.15 9.20
CA ARG A 22 16.83 -8.19 10.12
C ARG A 22 16.16 -9.57 10.11
N THR A 23 15.62 -9.97 11.26
CA THR A 23 14.86 -11.22 11.44
C THR A 23 13.35 -11.02 11.26
N ALA A 24 12.87 -9.78 11.41
CA ALA A 24 11.45 -9.44 11.30
C ALA A 24 11.23 -8.00 10.82
N TRP A 25 10.03 -7.71 10.30
CA TRP A 25 9.60 -6.38 9.89
C TRP A 25 8.08 -6.21 9.99
N ILE A 26 7.63 -4.98 10.24
CA ILE A 26 6.21 -4.66 10.43
C ILE A 26 5.70 -3.89 9.20
N THR A 27 4.46 -4.18 8.79
CA THR A 27 3.79 -3.46 7.71
C THR A 27 2.40 -2.95 8.12
N GLY A 28 1.95 -1.88 7.47
CA GLY A 28 0.58 -1.36 7.55
C GLY A 28 -0.38 -1.98 6.52
N LEU A 29 -0.14 -3.24 6.15
CA LEU A 29 -1.06 -4.00 5.28
C LEU A 29 -2.36 -4.28 6.03
N ARG A 30 -3.48 -4.14 5.31
CA ARG A 30 -4.84 -4.38 5.80
C ARG A 30 -5.61 -5.19 4.76
N ARG A 31 -6.49 -6.10 5.18
CA ARG A 31 -7.29 -6.91 4.23
C ARG A 31 -8.22 -6.04 3.39
N ALA A 32 -8.82 -5.03 4.03
CA ALA A 32 -9.73 -4.07 3.38
C ALA A 32 -9.09 -3.23 2.24
N LYS A 33 -7.76 -3.27 2.02
CA LYS A 33 -7.09 -2.50 0.95
C LYS A 33 -7.14 -3.17 -0.44
N SER A 34 -7.55 -4.43 -0.58
CA SER A 34 -7.83 -5.02 -1.91
C SER A 34 -8.56 -6.36 -1.80
N ASN A 35 -9.35 -6.72 -2.81
CA ASN A 35 -10.06 -8.01 -2.89
C ASN A 35 -9.13 -9.25 -2.77
N ASN A 36 -7.86 -9.14 -3.15
CA ASN A 36 -6.92 -10.27 -3.20
C ASN A 36 -6.13 -10.52 -1.89
N ARG A 37 -6.63 -10.02 -0.75
CA ARG A 37 -5.91 -9.98 0.55
C ARG A 37 -6.63 -10.67 1.70
N GLY A 38 -7.73 -11.37 1.41
CA GLY A 38 -8.54 -12.08 2.41
C GLY A 38 -7.77 -13.13 3.21
N GLU A 39 -6.78 -13.77 2.58
CA GLU A 39 -6.03 -14.90 3.16
C GLU A 39 -4.76 -14.49 3.91
N MET A 40 -4.39 -13.20 3.90
CA MET A 40 -3.16 -12.76 4.56
C MET A 40 -3.25 -12.94 6.08
N GLN A 41 -2.15 -13.45 6.65
CA GLN A 41 -2.03 -13.73 8.06
C GLN A 41 -1.45 -12.53 8.81
N ARG A 42 -1.68 -12.49 10.13
CA ARG A 42 -1.09 -11.47 11.00
C ARG A 42 0.44 -11.56 11.03
N ILE A 43 0.98 -12.77 10.93
CA ILE A 43 2.41 -13.04 10.81
C ILE A 43 2.57 -14.04 9.67
N GLU A 44 3.46 -13.73 8.73
CA GLU A 44 3.81 -14.59 7.60
C GLU A 44 5.34 -14.57 7.40
N ALA A 45 5.90 -15.59 6.76
CA ALA A 45 7.29 -15.56 6.35
C ALA A 45 7.41 -14.78 5.03
N ASP A 46 8.39 -13.89 4.91
CA ASP A 46 8.74 -13.31 3.61
C ASP A 46 9.63 -14.24 2.77
N ASP A 47 9.95 -13.83 1.54
CA ASP A 47 10.73 -14.65 0.59
C ASP A 47 12.13 -15.05 1.10
N ALA A 48 12.66 -14.37 2.12
CA ALA A 48 13.94 -14.68 2.75
C ALA A 48 13.78 -15.40 4.11
N GLY A 49 12.56 -15.83 4.46
CA GLY A 49 12.25 -16.53 5.71
C GLY A 49 12.14 -15.62 6.94
N ARG A 50 12.09 -14.29 6.77
CA ARG A 50 11.94 -13.35 7.90
C ARG A 50 10.47 -13.23 8.32
N ALA A 51 10.23 -12.94 9.59
CA ALA A 51 8.88 -12.72 10.08
C ALA A 51 8.33 -11.36 9.58
N LYS A 52 7.32 -11.39 8.74
CA LYS A 52 6.57 -10.22 8.27
C LYS A 52 5.29 -10.09 9.09
N ILE A 53 5.18 -8.99 9.83
CA ILE A 53 4.12 -8.75 10.81
C ILE A 53 3.15 -7.69 10.25
N ASN A 54 1.91 -8.07 10.04
CA ASN A 54 0.85 -7.21 9.53
C ASN A 54 -0.01 -6.70 10.71
N ALA A 55 0.52 -5.73 11.46
CA ALA A 55 -0.07 -5.28 12.73
C ALA A 55 -1.51 -4.74 12.60
N LEU A 56 -1.84 -4.16 11.43
CA LEU A 56 -3.14 -3.56 11.16
C LEU A 56 -4.02 -4.44 10.26
N ILE A 57 -3.74 -5.75 10.16
CA ILE A 57 -4.34 -6.63 9.15
C ILE A 57 -5.88 -6.61 9.17
N ASP A 58 -6.46 -6.56 10.36
CA ASP A 58 -7.92 -6.58 10.61
C ASP A 58 -8.57 -5.18 10.60
N TRP A 59 -7.78 -4.11 10.54
CA TRP A 59 -8.32 -2.75 10.60
C TRP A 59 -9.02 -2.36 9.29
N SER A 60 -10.22 -1.81 9.43
CA SER A 60 -10.97 -1.16 8.35
C SER A 60 -10.39 0.22 8.02
N TRP A 61 -10.96 0.89 7.01
CA TRP A 61 -10.64 2.30 6.75
C TRP A 61 -11.07 3.19 7.92
N ASN A 62 -12.25 2.93 8.48
CA ASN A 62 -12.81 3.73 9.57
C ASN A 62 -12.00 3.58 10.85
N ASP A 63 -11.53 2.38 11.18
CA ASP A 63 -10.70 2.15 12.39
C ASP A 63 -9.42 2.99 12.35
N VAL A 64 -8.82 3.13 11.17
CA VAL A 64 -7.59 3.89 10.97
C VAL A 64 -7.84 5.38 11.17
N TRP A 65 -8.90 5.92 10.56
CA TRP A 65 -9.23 7.33 10.72
C TRP A 65 -9.72 7.66 12.12
N HIS A 66 -10.49 6.76 12.73
CA HIS A 66 -10.88 6.89 14.12
C HIS A 66 -9.66 6.99 15.03
N TYR A 67 -8.67 6.10 14.85
CA TYR A 67 -7.43 6.15 15.62
C TYR A 67 -6.63 7.43 15.36
N ILE A 68 -6.51 7.85 14.10
CA ILE A 68 -5.82 9.10 13.73
C ILE A 68 -6.43 10.30 14.46
N GLN A 69 -7.77 10.43 14.43
CA GLN A 69 -8.48 11.54 15.05
C GLN A 69 -8.44 11.48 16.59
N GLN A 70 -8.54 10.30 17.18
CA GLN A 70 -8.50 10.14 18.64
C GLN A 70 -7.14 10.41 19.26
N ASN A 71 -6.07 10.21 18.50
CA ASN A 71 -4.69 10.29 19.00
C ASN A 71 -3.90 11.43 18.34
N ASP A 72 -4.56 12.35 17.66
CA ASP A 72 -3.96 13.48 16.95
C ASP A 72 -2.75 13.09 16.07
N VAL A 73 -2.86 11.95 15.39
CA VAL A 73 -1.77 11.42 14.57
C VAL A 73 -1.65 12.27 13.30
N PRO A 74 -0.48 12.84 12.99
CA PRO A 74 -0.31 13.57 11.74
C PRO A 74 -0.50 12.62 10.55
N TYR A 75 -1.36 13.02 9.62
CA TYR A 75 -1.61 12.29 8.38
C TYR A 75 -1.17 13.10 7.15
N ASN A 76 -1.07 12.44 6.00
CA ASN A 76 -0.64 13.10 4.77
C ASN A 76 -1.77 13.98 4.20
N PRO A 77 -1.57 15.30 3.98
CA PRO A 77 -2.60 16.20 3.45
C PRO A 77 -3.20 15.81 2.09
N LEU A 78 -2.51 14.95 1.32
CA LEU A 78 -3.04 14.42 0.07
C LEU A 78 -4.33 13.59 0.28
N HIS A 79 -4.56 13.06 1.50
CA HIS A 79 -5.82 12.41 1.82
C HIS A 79 -7.03 13.35 1.70
N ASP A 80 -6.84 14.66 1.94
CA ASP A 80 -7.89 15.67 1.78
C ASP A 80 -8.11 16.05 0.30
N GLN A 81 -7.20 15.63 -0.58
CA GLN A 81 -7.24 15.86 -2.03
C GLN A 81 -7.72 14.63 -2.80
N PHE A 82 -8.60 13.83 -2.18
CA PHE A 82 -9.15 12.60 -2.77
C PHE A 82 -8.08 11.58 -3.17
N MET A 83 -6.96 11.50 -2.43
CA MET A 83 -5.93 10.46 -2.62
C MET A 83 -5.94 9.44 -1.46
N PRO A 84 -6.87 8.47 -1.46
CA PRO A 84 -6.99 7.49 -0.36
C PRO A 84 -5.81 6.51 -0.24
N SER A 85 -5.13 6.21 -1.34
CA SER A 85 -3.95 5.32 -1.36
C SER A 85 -2.77 6.03 -2.04
N ILE A 86 -1.77 6.40 -1.24
CA ILE A 86 -0.65 7.23 -1.69
C ILE A 86 0.55 6.36 -2.06
N GLY A 87 1.16 6.65 -3.21
CA GLY A 87 2.38 6.02 -3.71
C GLY A 87 3.38 7.07 -4.22
N CYS A 88 4.17 6.71 -5.24
CA CYS A 88 5.02 7.70 -5.91
C CYS A 88 4.13 8.64 -6.74
N ALA A 89 4.49 9.93 -6.81
CA ALA A 89 3.76 10.96 -7.57
C ALA A 89 3.37 10.53 -9.01
N PRO A 90 4.27 9.98 -9.86
CA PRO A 90 3.88 9.63 -11.24
C PRO A 90 3.01 8.37 -11.36
N CYS A 91 2.75 7.67 -10.25
CA CYS A 91 2.01 6.40 -10.25
C CYS A 91 0.77 6.44 -9.34
N THR A 92 0.38 7.62 -8.88
CA THR A 92 -0.75 7.84 -7.98
C THR A 92 -1.53 9.07 -8.43
N ARG A 93 -2.85 8.97 -8.52
CA ARG A 93 -3.75 10.10 -8.81
C ARG A 93 -4.84 10.25 -7.76
N ALA A 94 -5.55 11.37 -7.76
CA ALA A 94 -6.83 11.47 -7.04
C ALA A 94 -7.88 10.55 -7.68
N ILE A 95 -8.84 10.10 -6.88
CA ILE A 95 -10.01 9.35 -7.35
C ILE A 95 -11.26 10.23 -7.39
N GLY A 96 -12.18 9.90 -8.31
CA GLY A 96 -13.52 10.45 -8.36
C GLY A 96 -14.45 9.82 -7.33
N VAL A 97 -15.61 10.44 -7.13
CA VAL A 97 -16.66 9.91 -6.25
C VAL A 97 -17.16 8.57 -6.80
N GLY A 98 -17.20 7.54 -5.96
CA GLY A 98 -17.64 6.19 -6.34
C GLY A 98 -16.59 5.34 -7.06
N GLU A 99 -15.41 5.88 -7.37
CA GLU A 99 -14.30 5.06 -7.86
C GLU A 99 -13.75 4.16 -6.73
N ASP A 100 -13.21 2.99 -7.11
CA ASP A 100 -12.58 2.07 -6.17
C ASP A 100 -11.41 2.75 -5.42
N PHE A 101 -11.25 2.40 -4.14
CA PHE A 101 -10.22 2.92 -3.25
C PHE A 101 -8.80 2.81 -3.84
N ARG A 102 -8.51 1.76 -4.63
CA ARG A 102 -7.21 1.55 -5.27
C ARG A 102 -7.11 2.03 -6.72
N ALA A 103 -8.18 2.54 -7.33
CA ALA A 103 -8.16 3.09 -8.69
C ALA A 103 -7.14 4.24 -8.87
N CYS A 104 -6.74 4.88 -7.78
CA CYS A 104 -5.67 5.88 -7.78
C CYS A 104 -4.29 5.31 -8.17
N ARG A 105 -4.04 4.00 -8.01
CA ARG A 105 -2.71 3.40 -8.16
C ARG A 105 -2.56 2.78 -9.53
N TRP A 106 -1.47 3.10 -10.22
CA TRP A 106 -1.13 2.53 -11.54
C TRP A 106 -2.18 2.83 -12.62
N CYS A 107 -2.90 3.94 -12.47
CA CYS A 107 -3.94 4.38 -13.38
C CYS A 107 -3.51 4.45 -14.85
N THR A 108 -2.23 4.70 -15.15
CA THR A 108 -1.72 4.72 -16.53
C THR A 108 -1.69 3.33 -17.18
N GLU A 109 -1.52 2.25 -16.40
CA GLU A 109 -1.56 0.89 -16.92
C GLU A 109 -3.01 0.44 -17.22
N GLU A 110 -3.98 0.89 -16.42
CA GLU A 110 -5.41 0.61 -16.65
C GLU A 110 -5.98 1.39 -17.84
N ILE A 111 -5.53 2.63 -18.07
CA ILE A 111 -5.92 3.42 -19.25
C ILE A 111 -5.36 2.77 -20.51
N ALA A 112 -4.10 2.31 -20.50
CA ALA A 112 -3.50 1.63 -21.66
C ALA A 112 -4.24 0.33 -22.02
N ALA A 113 -4.68 -0.45 -21.03
CA ALA A 113 -5.43 -1.69 -21.25
C ALA A 113 -6.87 -1.49 -21.75
N LYS A 114 -7.43 -0.27 -21.65
CA LYS A 114 -8.78 0.07 -22.14
C LYS A 114 -8.79 0.63 -23.57
N VAL A 115 -7.62 0.96 -24.11
CA VAL A 115 -7.44 1.57 -25.45
C VAL A 115 -6.70 0.62 -26.41
N SER A 116 -6.32 -0.57 -25.93
CA SER A 116 -5.80 -1.70 -26.71
C SER A 116 -6.87 -2.76 -26.92
#